data_AF-A0A9W7BKT4-F1
#
_entry.id   AF-A0A9W7BKT4-F1
#
_cell.length_a   1.000
_cell.length_b   1.000
_cell.length_c   1.000
_cell.angle_alpha   90.00
_cell.angle_beta   90.00
_cell.angle_gamma   90.00
#
_symmetry.space_group_name_H-M   'P 1'
#
loop_
_entity.id
_entity.type
_entity.pdbx_description
1 polymer ?
#
loop_
_entity_poly.entity_id
_entity_poly.type
_entity_poly.pdbx_seq_one_letter_code
_entity_poly.pdbx_strand_id
1 'polypeptide(L)'
;MYNFLVSSSPVLIGYKAVFGKPGPKDDPPSVLPSIIFFGTCLTITRFLWEHFVLIPNGWQTATVDKERECLGGLVALTHSSLLLGPLLGLLMTHPTMKPSARFADSPASWNYNAKTLISFTTSYMFQDAFWMLYYATDTSKSPFPAPTPDNAMFLLHHLATVLYMSSCRYIEAGHYSAMWLMWLGEVTNPVHNSYLLLEYAEVSHPGPNITMLLYYFSKAFAVSYGVLRIFIGPAAGLYIVYDLLLTPAGRKNVGLVLGIIWAVLIEEVLKGSFYYAFDVAIKAW
;
A
#
# COMPACT_ATOMS: atom_id res chain seq x y z
N MET A 1 -10.12 -9.87 20.55
CA MET A 1 -9.11 -9.74 19.48
C MET A 1 -9.17 -8.40 18.76
N TYR A 2 -10.34 -7.98 18.22
CA TYR A 2 -10.51 -6.67 17.55
C TYR A 2 -10.00 -5.46 18.35
N ASN A 3 -10.50 -5.30 19.59
CA ASN A 3 -10.10 -4.16 20.43
C ASN A 3 -8.58 -4.10 20.59
N PHE A 4 -7.92 -5.24 20.75
CA PHE A 4 -6.46 -5.30 20.90
C PHE A 4 -5.73 -4.85 19.63
N LEU A 5 -6.07 -5.39 18.46
CA LEU A 5 -5.40 -5.05 17.18
C LEU A 5 -5.52 -3.57 16.81
N VAL A 6 -6.66 -2.96 17.12
CA VAL A 6 -6.94 -1.56 16.78
C VAL A 6 -6.48 -0.61 17.88
N SER A 7 -6.67 -0.93 19.16
CA SER A 7 -6.32 -0.03 20.25
C SER A 7 -4.81 0.06 20.51
N SER A 8 -4.05 -0.98 20.14
CA SER A 8 -2.60 -1.03 20.30
C SER A 8 -1.81 -0.59 19.07
N SER A 9 -2.49 -0.23 17.98
CA SER A 9 -1.83 0.16 16.73
C SER A 9 -1.02 1.46 16.91
N PRO A 10 0.31 1.45 16.66
CA PRO A 10 1.13 2.65 16.75
C PRO A 10 0.67 3.77 15.82
N VAL A 11 0.16 3.42 14.62
CA VAL A 11 -0.40 4.38 13.66
C VAL A 11 -1.60 5.10 14.25
N LEU A 12 -2.55 4.35 14.81
CA LEU A 12 -3.77 4.92 15.37
C LEU A 12 -3.49 5.69 16.66
N ILE A 13 -2.53 5.24 17.47
CA ILE A 13 -2.10 5.94 18.69
C ILE A 13 -1.43 7.26 18.31
N GLY A 14 -0.44 7.24 17.42
CA GLY A 14 0.27 8.44 16.98
C GLY A 14 -0.65 9.46 16.32
N TYR A 15 -1.55 9.01 15.45
CA TYR A 15 -2.52 9.90 14.80
C TYR A 15 -3.48 10.56 15.81
N LYS A 16 -3.99 9.80 16.78
CA LYS A 16 -4.85 10.34 17.86
C LYS A 16 -4.10 11.30 18.79
N ALA A 17 -2.80 11.12 18.97
CA ALA A 17 -1.98 12.04 19.75
C ALA A 17 -1.85 13.42 19.07
N VAL A 18 -1.79 13.44 17.74
CA VAL A 18 -1.64 14.69 16.96
C VAL A 18 -2.99 15.37 16.68
N PHE A 19 -4.00 14.60 16.30
CA PHE A 19 -5.29 15.14 15.85
C PHE A 19 -6.44 14.97 16.85
N GLY A 20 -6.15 14.46 18.05
CA GLY A 20 -7.14 14.23 19.11
C GLY A 20 -7.90 12.90 18.98
N LYS A 21 -8.60 12.55 20.07
CA LYS A 21 -9.55 11.42 20.08
C LYS A 21 -10.82 11.83 19.33
N PRO A 22 -11.48 10.93 18.59
CA PRO A 22 -12.75 11.25 17.97
C PRO A 22 -13.80 11.56 19.05
N GLY A 23 -14.33 12.78 19.04
CA GLY A 23 -15.62 13.11 19.61
C GLY A 23 -16.76 12.57 18.74
N PRO A 24 -18.01 12.62 19.23
CA PRO A 24 -19.18 12.04 18.55
C PRO A 24 -19.47 12.62 17.16
N LYS A 25 -18.85 13.75 16.81
CA LYS A 25 -19.00 14.47 15.54
C LYS A 25 -17.65 14.77 14.86
N ASP A 26 -16.55 14.25 15.40
CA ASP A 26 -15.23 14.61 14.90
C ASP A 26 -14.89 13.71 13.73
N ASP A 27 -15.04 14.25 12.53
CA ASP A 27 -14.38 13.68 11.37
C ASP A 27 -12.87 13.77 11.57
N PRO A 28 -12.10 12.72 11.19
CA PRO A 28 -10.66 12.88 11.09
C PRO A 28 -10.35 14.04 10.15
N PRO A 29 -9.17 14.67 10.29
CA PRO A 29 -8.71 15.72 9.40
C PRO A 29 -9.05 15.44 7.93
N SER A 30 -9.31 16.53 7.19
CA SER A 30 -9.55 16.44 5.75
C SER A 30 -8.44 15.66 5.05
N VAL A 31 -8.74 15.14 3.86
CA VAL A 31 -7.87 14.18 3.18
C VAL A 31 -6.42 14.66 3.08
N LEU A 32 -6.22 15.92 2.74
CA LEU A 32 -4.91 16.51 2.48
C LEU A 32 -4.02 16.63 3.75
N PRO A 33 -4.45 17.22 4.88
CA PRO A 33 -3.68 17.23 6.12
C PRO A 33 -3.22 15.85 6.59
N SER A 34 -4.08 14.83 6.52
CA SER A 34 -3.70 13.46 6.87
C SER A 34 -2.61 12.93 5.92
N ILE A 35 -2.73 13.21 4.62
CA ILE A 35 -1.75 12.80 3.62
C ILE A 35 -0.38 13.43 3.89
N ILE A 36 -0.36 14.74 4.14
CA ILE A 36 0.88 15.48 4.42
C ILE A 36 1.54 14.95 5.70
N PHE A 37 0.76 14.75 6.77
CA PHE A 37 1.28 14.25 8.04
C PHE A 37 1.97 12.89 7.89
N PHE A 38 1.26 11.89 7.38
CA PHE A 38 1.82 10.56 7.24
C PHE A 38 2.93 10.49 6.19
N GLY A 39 2.82 11.24 5.09
CA GLY A 39 3.88 11.34 4.08
C GLY A 39 5.17 11.94 4.66
N THR A 40 5.04 12.93 5.55
CA THR A 40 6.18 13.50 6.29
C THR A 40 6.79 12.46 7.23
N CYS A 41 5.97 11.73 8.00
CA CYS A 41 6.46 10.66 8.87
C CYS A 41 7.22 9.58 8.09
N LEU A 42 6.70 9.12 6.95
CA LEU A 42 7.36 8.12 6.10
C LEU A 42 8.65 8.64 5.48
N THR A 43 8.69 9.93 5.14
CA THR A 43 9.91 10.59 4.66
C THR A 43 10.97 10.68 5.75
N ILE A 44 10.58 11.01 6.99
CA ILE A 44 11.49 10.96 8.14
C ILE A 44 11.99 9.52 8.35
N THR A 45 11.10 8.53 8.31
CA THR A 45 11.47 7.11 8.40
C THR A 45 12.51 6.72 7.33
N ARG A 46 12.35 7.21 6.09
CA ARG A 46 13.35 7.01 5.03
C ARG A 46 14.73 7.53 5.44
N PHE A 47 14.80 8.78 5.91
CA PHE A 47 16.06 9.38 6.38
C PHE A 47 16.65 8.63 7.57
N LEU A 48 15.81 8.15 8.50
CA LEU A 48 16.27 7.36 9.63
C LEU A 48 16.91 6.03 9.18
N TRP A 49 16.28 5.32 8.23
CA TRP A 49 16.85 4.10 7.66
C TRP A 49 18.18 4.36 6.98
N GLU A 50 18.28 5.42 6.18
CA GLU A 50 19.52 5.80 5.51
C GLU A 50 20.63 6.11 6.51
N HIS A 51 20.40 7.05 7.43
CA HIS A 51 21.47 7.62 8.25
C HIS A 51 21.83 6.80 9.49
N PHE A 52 20.91 5.97 9.99
CA PHE A 52 21.17 5.15 11.19
C PHE A 52 21.33 3.67 10.89
N VAL A 53 20.94 3.20 9.70
CA VAL A 53 21.04 1.78 9.34
C VAL A 53 21.94 1.57 8.14
N LEU A 54 21.68 2.19 6.99
CA LEU A 54 22.48 1.90 5.80
C LEU A 54 23.90 2.47 5.90
N ILE A 55 24.04 3.78 6.16
CA ILE A 55 25.34 4.46 6.21
C ILE A 55 26.25 3.86 7.29
N PRO A 56 25.83 3.71 8.57
CA PRO A 56 26.74 3.26 9.62
C PRO A 56 27.18 1.80 9.47
N ASN A 57 26.38 0.97 8.79
CA ASN A 57 26.71 -0.43 8.55
C ASN A 57 27.47 -0.64 7.24
N GLY A 58 27.80 0.42 6.49
CA GLY A 58 28.51 0.30 5.22
C GLY A 58 27.69 -0.36 4.11
N TRP A 59 26.36 -0.32 4.20
CA TRP A 59 25.44 -0.87 3.19
C TRP A 59 25.28 0.06 1.99
N GLN A 60 26.31 0.84 1.65
CA GLN A 60 26.34 1.68 0.46
C GLN A 60 26.91 0.85 -0.69
N THR A 61 26.16 0.73 -1.79
CA THR A 61 26.63 -0.03 -2.97
C THR A 61 27.34 0.88 -3.97
N ALA A 62 27.99 0.26 -4.96
CA ALA A 62 28.59 0.99 -6.08
C ALA A 62 27.55 1.72 -6.97
N THR A 63 26.25 1.40 -6.86
CA THR A 63 25.20 2.01 -7.69
C THR A 63 24.12 2.67 -6.85
N VAL A 64 23.92 3.97 -7.07
CA VAL A 64 22.91 4.80 -6.39
C VAL A 64 21.49 4.21 -6.53
N ASP A 65 21.18 3.56 -7.65
CA ASP A 65 19.85 3.01 -7.89
C ASP A 65 19.50 1.84 -6.96
N LYS A 66 20.44 0.93 -6.71
CA LYS A 66 20.23 -0.19 -5.78
C LYS A 66 20.06 0.28 -4.34
N GLU A 67 20.80 1.31 -3.93
CA GLU A 67 20.62 1.93 -2.61
C GLU A 67 19.23 2.57 -2.47
N ARG A 68 18.75 3.24 -3.52
CA ARG A 68 17.40 3.83 -3.55
C ARG A 68 16.29 2.77 -3.47
N GLU A 69 16.45 1.66 -4.18
CA GLU A 69 15.54 0.50 -4.11
C GLU A 69 15.52 -0.09 -2.69
N CYS A 70 16.68 -0.28 -2.07
CA CYS A 70 16.81 -0.75 -0.69
C CYS A 70 16.10 0.16 0.31
N LEU A 71 16.31 1.48 0.21
CA LEU A 71 15.62 2.47 1.04
C LEU A 71 14.10 2.46 0.84
N GLY A 72 13.64 2.38 -0.41
CA GLY A 72 12.23 2.21 -0.73
C GLY A 72 11.65 0.97 -0.06
N GLY A 73 12.36 -0.15 -0.16
CA GLY A 73 11.97 -1.42 0.46
C GLY A 73 11.87 -1.38 1.98
N LEU A 74 12.80 -0.68 2.67
CA LEU A 74 12.74 -0.49 4.13
C LEU A 74 11.54 0.36 4.56
N VAL A 75 11.21 1.42 3.81
CA VAL A 75 10.03 2.26 4.07
C VAL A 75 8.76 1.46 3.82
N ALA A 76 8.69 0.71 2.72
CA ALA A 76 7.56 -0.17 2.39
C ALA A 76 7.33 -1.24 3.47
N LEU A 77 8.40 -1.92 3.91
CA LEU A 77 8.36 -2.89 5.00
C LEU A 77 7.83 -2.27 6.30
N THR A 78 8.27 -1.05 6.63
CA THR A 78 7.79 -0.32 7.81
C THR A 78 6.31 0.02 7.68
N HIS A 79 5.88 0.53 6.52
CA HIS A 79 4.48 0.85 6.23
C HIS A 79 3.58 -0.37 6.39
N SER A 80 3.89 -1.47 5.70
CA SER A 80 3.08 -2.70 5.75
C SER A 80 3.00 -3.28 7.16
N SER A 81 4.13 -3.31 7.89
CA SER A 81 4.17 -3.83 9.26
C SER A 81 3.28 -3.06 10.22
N LEU A 82 3.17 -1.74 10.03
CA LEU A 82 2.32 -0.86 10.82
C LEU A 82 0.84 -0.91 10.40
N LEU A 83 0.56 -1.20 9.13
CA LEU A 83 -0.78 -1.21 8.54
C LEU A 83 -1.53 -2.53 8.73
N LEU A 84 -0.87 -3.68 8.56
CA LEU A 84 -1.55 -4.98 8.40
C LEU A 84 -2.41 -5.34 9.62
N GLY A 85 -1.85 -5.32 10.83
CA GLY A 85 -2.59 -5.66 12.06
C GLY A 85 -3.92 -4.90 12.23
N PRO A 86 -3.91 -3.55 12.28
CA PRO A 86 -5.15 -2.78 12.43
C PRO A 86 -6.08 -2.90 11.21
N LEU A 87 -5.54 -3.06 9.99
CA LEU A 87 -6.35 -3.23 8.78
C LEU A 87 -7.17 -4.52 8.82
N LEU A 88 -6.53 -5.65 9.16
CA LEU A 88 -7.21 -6.92 9.35
C LEU A 88 -8.28 -6.82 10.45
N GLY A 89 -7.94 -6.18 11.57
CA GLY A 89 -8.88 -5.96 12.67
C GLY A 89 -10.17 -5.25 12.22
N LEU A 90 -10.04 -4.18 11.43
CA LEU A 90 -11.20 -3.47 10.90
C LEU A 90 -11.97 -4.27 9.85
N LEU A 91 -11.28 -4.98 8.94
CA LEU A 91 -11.92 -5.82 7.92
C LEU A 91 -12.78 -6.92 8.55
N MET A 92 -12.29 -7.57 9.60
CA MET A 92 -13.02 -8.64 10.31
C MET A 92 -14.22 -8.15 11.12
N THR A 93 -14.32 -6.84 11.37
CA THR A 93 -15.37 -6.26 12.21
C THR A 93 -16.28 -5.29 11.47
N HIS A 94 -16.11 -5.15 10.16
CA HIS A 94 -16.97 -4.31 9.36
C HIS A 94 -18.41 -4.85 9.38
N PRO A 95 -19.44 -4.03 9.70
CA PRO A 95 -20.80 -4.53 9.96
C PRO A 95 -21.48 -5.22 8.77
N THR A 96 -21.18 -4.77 7.55
CA THR A 96 -21.92 -5.21 6.35
C THR A 96 -21.10 -6.01 5.37
N MET A 97 -19.76 -5.94 5.44
CA MET A 97 -18.81 -6.53 4.47
C MET A 97 -19.18 -6.26 2.99
N LYS A 98 -19.85 -5.14 2.70
CA LYS A 98 -20.23 -4.74 1.35
C LYS A 98 -19.17 -3.82 0.74
N PRO A 99 -18.65 -4.12 -0.47
CA PRO A 99 -17.68 -3.27 -1.16
C PRO A 99 -18.08 -1.80 -1.21
N SER A 100 -19.34 -1.51 -1.55
CA SER A 100 -19.90 -0.18 -1.71
C SER A 100 -20.47 0.44 -0.43
N ALA A 101 -20.17 -0.11 0.75
CA ALA A 101 -20.70 0.42 2.02
C ALA A 101 -20.33 1.90 2.20
N ARG A 102 -21.16 2.64 2.94
CA ARG A 102 -20.89 4.03 3.33
C ARG A 102 -20.25 4.07 4.70
N PHE A 103 -19.42 5.07 4.98
CA PHE A 103 -18.90 5.27 6.34
C PHE A 103 -20.06 5.43 7.33
N ALA A 104 -21.10 6.17 6.96
CA ALA A 104 -22.28 6.36 7.82
C ALA A 104 -22.96 5.04 8.28
N ASP A 105 -22.72 3.91 7.60
CA ASP A 105 -23.27 2.60 7.95
C ASP A 105 -22.50 1.89 9.08
N SER A 106 -21.39 2.47 9.55
CA SER A 106 -20.49 1.86 10.54
C SER A 106 -20.37 2.70 11.82
N PRO A 107 -20.00 2.09 12.96
CA PRO A 107 -19.77 2.83 14.21
C PRO A 107 -18.73 3.95 14.04
N ALA A 108 -18.93 5.08 14.74
CA ALA A 108 -18.05 6.26 14.62
C ALA A 108 -16.56 5.93 14.87
N SER A 109 -16.27 5.07 15.85
CA SER A 109 -14.90 4.62 16.12
C SER A 109 -14.30 3.80 14.97
N TRP A 110 -15.11 2.94 14.33
CA TRP A 110 -14.69 2.16 13.17
C TRP A 110 -14.39 3.10 11.99
N ASN A 111 -15.29 4.04 11.71
CA ASN A 111 -15.13 5.05 10.65
C ASN A 111 -13.85 5.86 10.80
N TYR A 112 -13.62 6.39 11.99
CA TYR A 112 -12.41 7.16 12.27
C TYR A 112 -11.16 6.33 11.98
N ASN A 113 -11.09 5.10 12.49
CA ASN A 113 -9.91 4.25 12.27
C ASN A 113 -9.75 3.87 10.78
N ALA A 114 -10.84 3.54 10.08
CA ALA A 114 -10.82 3.22 8.66
C ALA A 114 -10.34 4.41 7.80
N LYS A 115 -10.89 5.61 8.03
CA LYS A 115 -10.43 6.85 7.38
C LYS A 115 -8.94 7.10 7.67
N THR A 116 -8.47 6.87 8.90
CA THR A 116 -7.05 7.01 9.26
C THR A 116 -6.16 6.01 8.51
N LEU A 117 -6.50 4.72 8.44
CA LEU A 117 -5.70 3.73 7.71
C LEU A 117 -5.69 3.96 6.20
N ILE A 118 -6.84 4.35 5.62
CA ILE A 118 -6.90 4.73 4.21
C ILE A 118 -6.00 5.94 3.95
N SER A 119 -5.98 6.92 4.86
CA SER A 119 -5.08 8.07 4.75
C SER A 119 -3.62 7.66 4.82
N PHE A 120 -3.25 6.84 5.81
CA PHE A 120 -1.89 6.34 5.99
C PHE A 120 -1.39 5.67 4.70
N THR A 121 -2.19 4.79 4.13
CA THR A 121 -1.87 4.08 2.89
C THR A 121 -1.83 5.02 1.68
N THR A 122 -2.79 5.94 1.57
CA THR A 122 -2.79 6.96 0.49
C THR A 122 -1.52 7.81 0.54
N SER A 123 -1.05 8.14 1.74
CA SER A 123 0.17 8.92 1.96
C SER A 123 1.41 8.15 1.52
N TYR A 124 1.47 6.86 1.88
CA TYR A 124 2.53 5.98 1.41
C TYR A 124 2.55 5.90 -0.11
N MET A 125 1.39 5.64 -0.74
CA MET A 125 1.31 5.52 -2.20
C MET A 125 1.71 6.82 -2.91
N PHE A 126 1.32 7.97 -2.36
CA PHE A 126 1.70 9.27 -2.89
C PHE A 126 3.20 9.55 -2.69
N GLN A 127 3.75 9.24 -1.52
CA GLN A 127 5.16 9.44 -1.20
C GLN A 127 6.06 8.58 -2.09
N ASP A 128 5.70 7.32 -2.30
CA ASP A 128 6.49 6.43 -3.16
C ASP A 128 6.44 6.86 -4.63
N ALA A 129 5.25 7.26 -5.12
CA ALA A 129 5.10 7.87 -6.45
C ALA A 129 5.95 9.14 -6.62
N PHE A 130 5.99 10.00 -5.59
CA PHE A 130 6.82 11.21 -5.59
C PHE A 130 8.31 10.86 -5.73
N TRP A 131 8.80 9.90 -4.94
CA TRP A 131 10.20 9.50 -5.01
C TRP A 131 10.56 8.82 -6.34
N MET A 132 9.67 7.99 -6.90
CA MET A 132 9.86 7.41 -8.23
C MET A 132 10.00 8.49 -9.30
N LEU A 133 9.14 9.52 -9.28
CA LEU A 133 9.22 10.64 -10.22
C LEU A 133 10.49 11.48 -10.01
N TYR A 134 10.85 11.73 -8.75
CA TYR A 134 12.07 12.46 -8.40
C TYR A 134 13.31 11.75 -8.94
N TYR A 135 13.40 10.43 -8.77
CA TYR A 135 14.53 9.64 -9.27
C TYR A 135 14.50 9.39 -10.78
N ALA A 136 13.32 9.38 -11.40
CA ALA A 136 13.18 9.30 -12.85
C ALA A 136 13.53 10.61 -13.58
N THR A 137 13.79 11.70 -12.84
CA THR A 137 14.18 12.98 -13.41
C THR A 137 15.70 13.09 -13.52
N ASP A 138 16.24 12.75 -14.69
CA ASP A 138 17.61 13.07 -15.06
C ASP A 138 17.66 14.52 -15.58
N THR A 139 17.83 15.48 -14.66
CA THR A 139 17.87 16.91 -14.98
C THR A 139 18.98 17.31 -15.94
N SER A 140 19.97 16.43 -16.18
CA SER A 140 21.02 16.64 -17.16
C SER A 140 20.58 16.35 -18.61
N LYS A 141 19.53 15.54 -18.80
CA LYS A 141 19.02 15.12 -20.12
C LYS A 141 17.64 15.69 -20.44
N SER A 142 16.78 15.81 -19.44
CA SER A 142 15.41 16.28 -19.62
C SER A 142 14.90 16.95 -18.33
N PRO A 143 14.19 18.09 -18.42
CA PRO A 143 13.50 18.66 -17.27
C PRO A 143 12.25 17.86 -16.86
N PHE A 144 11.82 16.89 -17.68
CA PHE A 144 10.67 16.04 -17.42
C PHE A 144 11.08 14.62 -17.02
N PRO A 145 10.38 13.99 -16.05
CA PRO A 145 10.63 12.61 -15.65
C PRO A 145 10.45 11.66 -16.83
N ALA A 146 11.39 10.74 -17.01
CA ALA A 146 11.32 9.70 -18.04
C ALA A 146 11.42 8.32 -17.37
N PRO A 147 10.34 7.83 -16.74
CA PRO A 147 10.36 6.52 -16.10
C PRO A 147 10.59 5.41 -17.13
N THR A 148 11.36 4.39 -16.74
CA THR A 148 11.44 3.13 -17.49
C THR A 148 10.06 2.49 -17.60
N PRO A 149 9.82 1.57 -18.56
CA PRO A 149 8.52 0.89 -18.68
C PRO A 149 8.04 0.25 -17.37
N ASP A 150 8.96 -0.38 -16.62
CA ASP A 150 8.65 -0.98 -15.32
C ASP A 150 8.27 0.09 -14.30
N ASN A 151 9.07 1.16 -14.18
CA ASN A 151 8.77 2.29 -13.28
C ASN A 151 7.46 2.98 -13.64
N ALA A 152 7.10 3.03 -14.93
CA ALA A 152 5.84 3.61 -15.40
C ALA A 152 4.64 2.79 -14.94
N MET A 153 4.70 1.45 -15.04
CA MET A 153 3.64 0.58 -14.51
C MET A 153 3.47 0.74 -13.00
N PHE A 154 4.57 0.73 -12.24
CA PHE A 154 4.53 0.95 -10.80
C PHE A 154 3.98 2.33 -10.44
N LEU A 155 4.40 3.38 -11.16
CA LEU A 155 3.88 4.72 -10.96
C LEU A 155 2.37 4.79 -11.23
N LEU A 156 1.89 4.23 -12.35
CA LEU A 156 0.47 4.19 -12.67
C LEU A 156 -0.33 3.43 -11.62
N HIS A 157 0.19 2.31 -11.11
CA HIS A 157 -0.41 1.58 -10.00
C HIS A 157 -0.59 2.47 -8.76
N HIS A 158 0.45 3.21 -8.37
CA HIS A 158 0.40 4.09 -7.20
C HIS A 158 -0.60 5.24 -7.40
N LEU A 159 -0.58 5.88 -8.57
CA LEU A 159 -1.53 6.94 -8.91
C LEU A 159 -2.98 6.44 -8.92
N ALA A 160 -3.24 5.28 -9.53
CA ALA A 160 -4.56 4.65 -9.53
C ALA A 160 -5.06 4.39 -8.10
N THR A 161 -4.17 3.87 -7.24
CA THR A 161 -4.51 3.57 -5.84
C THR A 161 -4.77 4.86 -5.04
N VAL A 162 -3.97 5.92 -5.23
CA VAL A 162 -4.20 7.24 -4.62
C VAL A 162 -5.54 7.81 -5.06
N LEU A 163 -5.85 7.80 -6.35
CA LEU A 163 -7.11 8.30 -6.89
C LEU A 163 -8.30 7.51 -6.33
N TYR A 164 -8.22 6.18 -6.33
CA TYR A 164 -9.25 5.30 -5.79
C TYR A 164 -9.53 5.60 -4.32
N MET A 165 -8.51 5.47 -3.46
CA MET A 165 -8.66 5.66 -2.00
C MET A 165 -9.10 7.08 -1.63
N SER A 166 -8.54 8.09 -2.31
CA SER A 166 -8.92 9.50 -2.10
C SER A 166 -10.38 9.74 -2.49
N SER A 167 -10.83 9.15 -3.60
CA SER A 167 -12.23 9.24 -4.02
C SER A 167 -13.18 8.50 -3.07
N CYS A 168 -12.81 7.32 -2.55
CA CYS A 168 -13.60 6.63 -1.52
C CYS A 168 -13.81 7.49 -0.27
N ARG A 169 -12.75 8.19 0.18
CA ARG A 169 -12.86 9.13 1.30
C ARG A 169 -13.72 10.33 0.95
N TYR A 170 -13.56 10.89 -0.24
CA TYR A 170 -14.28 12.09 -0.66
C TYR A 170 -15.80 11.87 -0.76
N ILE A 171 -16.23 10.74 -1.34
CA ILE A 171 -17.66 10.42 -1.49
C ILE A 171 -18.27 9.74 -0.25
N GLU A 172 -17.42 9.40 0.73
CA GLU A 172 -17.75 8.63 1.93
C GLU A 172 -18.39 7.25 1.69
N ALA A 173 -17.96 6.56 0.63
CA ALA A 173 -18.41 5.23 0.27
C ALA A 173 -17.28 4.41 -0.37
N GLY A 174 -17.46 3.09 -0.44
CA GLY A 174 -16.47 2.21 -1.06
C GLY A 174 -15.30 1.84 -0.15
N HIS A 175 -15.31 2.28 1.11
CA HIS A 175 -14.17 2.13 2.02
C HIS A 175 -13.83 0.66 2.31
N TYR A 176 -14.82 -0.23 2.35
CA TYR A 176 -14.56 -1.66 2.55
C TYR A 176 -13.81 -2.25 1.35
N SER A 177 -14.20 -1.90 0.13
CA SER A 177 -13.48 -2.32 -1.08
C SER A 177 -12.04 -1.81 -1.08
N ALA A 178 -11.82 -0.53 -0.72
CA ALA A 178 -10.49 0.05 -0.61
C ALA A 178 -9.64 -0.71 0.41
N MET A 179 -10.17 -0.94 1.61
CA MET A 179 -9.45 -1.65 2.68
C MET A 179 -9.15 -3.11 2.32
N TRP A 180 -10.05 -3.77 1.59
CA TRP A 180 -9.81 -5.14 1.14
C TRP A 180 -8.72 -5.19 0.07
N LEU A 181 -8.76 -4.28 -0.91
CA LEU A 181 -7.69 -4.14 -1.91
C LEU A 181 -6.35 -3.77 -1.27
N MET A 182 -6.35 -2.88 -0.28
CA MET A 182 -5.17 -2.55 0.53
C MET A 182 -4.61 -3.81 1.21
N TRP A 183 -5.46 -4.62 1.84
CA TRP A 183 -5.00 -5.84 2.52
C TRP A 183 -4.37 -6.83 1.54
N LEU A 184 -5.02 -7.07 0.40
CA LEU A 184 -4.48 -7.94 -0.66
C LEU A 184 -3.18 -7.38 -1.25
N GLY A 185 -3.09 -6.05 -1.33
CA GLY A 185 -1.92 -5.30 -1.73
C GLY A 185 -0.73 -5.51 -0.79
N GLU A 186 -0.99 -5.43 0.51
CA GLU A 186 0.02 -5.24 1.54
C GLU A 186 0.47 -6.53 2.22
N VAL A 187 -0.36 -7.57 2.22
CA VAL A 187 -0.04 -8.81 2.97
C VAL A 187 1.19 -9.53 2.41
N THR A 188 1.51 -9.36 1.13
CA THR A 188 2.73 -9.88 0.49
C THR A 188 3.93 -8.95 0.63
N ASN A 189 3.71 -7.67 0.97
CA ASN A 189 4.76 -6.66 0.94
C ASN A 189 5.91 -6.93 1.91
N PRO A 190 5.69 -7.42 3.15
CA PRO A 190 6.81 -7.76 4.01
C PRO A 190 7.74 -8.81 3.40
N VAL A 191 7.17 -9.85 2.80
CA VAL A 191 7.96 -10.93 2.17
C VAL A 191 8.68 -10.42 0.92
N HIS A 192 7.99 -9.64 0.08
CA HIS A 192 8.58 -9.04 -1.12
C HIS A 192 9.74 -8.10 -0.79
N ASN A 193 9.54 -7.17 0.14
CA ASN A 193 10.58 -6.20 0.48
C ASN A 193 11.74 -6.86 1.22
N SER A 194 11.50 -7.89 2.05
CA SER A 194 12.60 -8.69 2.60
C SER A 194 13.39 -9.42 1.51
N TYR A 195 12.73 -9.95 0.48
CA TYR A 195 13.40 -10.54 -0.68
C TYR A 195 14.31 -9.51 -1.39
N LEU A 196 13.80 -8.31 -1.71
CA LEU A 196 14.59 -7.25 -2.35
C LEU A 196 15.77 -6.79 -1.49
N LEU A 197 15.58 -6.70 -0.17
CA LEU A 197 16.66 -6.37 0.77
C LEU A 197 17.73 -7.47 0.83
N LEU A 198 17.34 -8.73 0.71
CA LEU A 198 18.28 -9.85 0.64
C LEU A 198 19.04 -9.88 -0.69
N GLU A 199 18.40 -9.53 -1.82
CA GLU A 199 19.13 -9.34 -3.10
C GLU A 199 20.18 -8.22 -2.97
N TYR A 200 19.80 -7.10 -2.35
CA TYR A 200 20.72 -6.01 -2.08
C TYR A 200 21.88 -6.43 -1.18
N ALA A 201 21.57 -7.17 -0.11
CA ALA A 201 22.55 -7.64 0.86
C ALA A 201 23.49 -8.69 0.24
N GLU A 202 23.01 -9.55 -0.65
CA GLU A 202 23.84 -10.54 -1.35
C GLU A 202 24.87 -9.87 -2.27
N VAL A 203 24.50 -8.77 -2.93
CA VAL A 203 25.43 -8.00 -3.77
C VAL A 203 26.45 -7.23 -2.90
N SER A 204 26.00 -6.68 -1.78
CA SER A 204 26.83 -5.80 -0.94
C SER A 204 27.74 -6.56 0.02
N HIS A 205 27.25 -7.67 0.57
CA HIS A 205 27.84 -8.44 1.66
C HIS A 205 27.58 -9.94 1.47
N PRO A 206 28.03 -10.56 0.35
CA PRO A 206 27.70 -11.94 0.03
C PRO A 206 28.09 -12.90 1.15
N GLY A 207 27.24 -13.88 1.43
CA GLY A 207 27.53 -14.88 2.45
C GLY A 207 26.49 -15.99 2.51
N PRO A 208 26.88 -17.20 2.98
CA PRO A 208 26.03 -18.39 2.90
C PRO A 208 24.67 -18.22 3.60
N ASN A 209 24.63 -17.46 4.70
CA ASN A 209 23.38 -17.16 5.40
C ASN A 209 22.44 -16.27 4.57
N ILE A 210 22.99 -15.27 3.87
CA ILE A 210 22.20 -14.35 3.03
C ILE A 210 21.69 -15.10 1.81
N THR A 211 22.55 -15.86 1.12
CA THR A 211 22.17 -16.71 -0.01
C THR A 211 21.04 -17.67 0.38
N MET A 212 21.15 -18.32 1.55
CA MET A 212 20.11 -19.23 2.04
C MET A 212 18.80 -18.51 2.34
N LEU A 213 18.84 -17.36 3.02
CA LEU A 213 17.65 -16.57 3.30
C LEU A 213 17.00 -16.08 2.00
N LEU A 214 17.80 -15.59 1.05
CA LEU A 214 17.34 -15.13 -0.26
C LEU A 214 16.60 -16.25 -1.01
N TYR A 215 17.15 -17.48 -0.99
CA TYR A 215 16.50 -18.64 -1.57
C TYR A 215 15.10 -18.88 -0.96
N TYR A 216 14.98 -18.92 0.37
CA TYR A 216 13.69 -19.16 1.02
C TYR A 216 12.69 -18.01 0.82
N PHE A 217 13.14 -16.75 0.92
CA PHE A 217 12.28 -15.58 0.72
C PHE A 217 11.81 -15.45 -0.72
N SER A 218 12.64 -15.78 -1.71
CA SER A 218 12.24 -15.83 -3.13
C SER A 218 11.09 -16.82 -3.34
N LYS A 219 11.23 -18.05 -2.82
CA LYS A 219 10.17 -19.07 -2.91
C LYS A 219 8.90 -18.67 -2.17
N ALA A 220 9.04 -18.16 -0.93
CA ALA A 220 7.91 -17.71 -0.12
C ALA A 220 7.17 -16.55 -0.79
N PHE A 221 7.91 -15.61 -1.36
CA PHE A 221 7.33 -14.50 -2.11
C PHE A 221 6.60 -15.00 -3.36
N ALA A 222 7.24 -15.81 -4.20
CA ALA A 222 6.62 -16.33 -5.42
C ALA A 222 5.31 -17.08 -5.15
N VAL A 223 5.29 -17.96 -4.14
CA VAL A 223 4.08 -18.70 -3.77
C VAL A 223 3.01 -17.77 -3.22
N SER A 224 3.33 -16.94 -2.22
CA SER A 224 2.34 -16.06 -1.58
C SER A 224 1.77 -15.02 -2.56
N TYR A 225 2.63 -14.41 -3.37
CA TYR A 225 2.26 -13.45 -4.40
C TYR A 225 1.43 -14.11 -5.50
N GLY A 226 1.85 -15.28 -6.00
CA GLY A 226 1.09 -16.04 -6.99
C GLY A 226 -0.32 -16.37 -6.50
N VAL A 227 -0.46 -16.93 -5.29
CA VAL A 227 -1.78 -17.26 -4.72
C VAL A 227 -2.66 -16.02 -4.60
N LEU A 228 -2.12 -14.94 -4.03
CA LEU A 228 -2.90 -13.75 -3.75
C LEU A 228 -3.24 -12.95 -5.01
N ARG A 229 -2.37 -12.89 -6.02
CA ARG A 229 -2.55 -12.06 -7.21
C ARG A 229 -3.21 -12.77 -8.37
N ILE A 230 -3.04 -14.09 -8.50
CA ILE A 230 -3.63 -14.86 -9.61
C ILE A 230 -5.03 -15.36 -9.25
N PHE A 231 -5.28 -15.68 -7.99
CA PHE A 231 -6.56 -16.28 -7.57
C PHE A 231 -7.39 -15.36 -6.70
N ILE A 232 -6.85 -14.94 -5.54
CA ILE A 232 -7.65 -14.21 -4.54
C ILE A 232 -7.98 -12.79 -5.00
N GLY A 233 -6.99 -12.08 -5.56
CA GLY A 233 -7.12 -10.71 -6.06
C GLY A 233 -8.19 -10.58 -7.14
N PRO A 234 -8.14 -11.37 -8.23
CA PRO A 234 -9.16 -11.34 -9.27
C PRO A 234 -10.56 -11.68 -8.73
N ALA A 235 -10.69 -12.67 -7.84
CA ALA A 235 -11.98 -12.98 -7.23
C ALA A 235 -12.54 -11.81 -6.40
N ALA A 236 -11.70 -11.16 -5.60
CA ALA A 236 -12.09 -9.97 -4.84
C ALA A 236 -12.44 -8.79 -5.76
N GLY A 237 -11.65 -8.56 -6.81
CA GLY A 237 -11.92 -7.54 -7.83
C GLY A 237 -13.25 -7.75 -8.52
N LEU A 238 -13.55 -8.98 -8.95
CA LEU A 238 -14.84 -9.33 -9.55
C LEU A 238 -16.01 -9.09 -8.60
N TYR A 239 -15.88 -9.47 -7.32
CA TYR A 239 -16.92 -9.21 -6.31
C TYR A 239 -17.15 -7.70 -6.10
N ILE A 240 -16.07 -6.91 -6.04
CA ILE A 240 -16.17 -5.44 -5.91
C ILE A 240 -16.85 -4.85 -7.14
N VAL A 241 -16.42 -5.22 -8.35
CA VAL A 241 -16.99 -4.71 -9.61
C VAL A 241 -18.47 -5.10 -9.74
N TYR A 242 -18.83 -6.34 -9.39
CA TYR A 242 -20.21 -6.80 -9.33
C TYR A 242 -21.05 -5.91 -8.41
N ASP A 243 -20.57 -5.65 -7.19
CA ASP A 243 -21.30 -4.82 -6.23
C ASP A 243 -21.46 -3.38 -6.74
N LEU A 244 -20.39 -2.76 -7.22
CA LEU A 244 -20.41 -1.38 -7.69
C LEU A 244 -21.34 -1.16 -8.89
N LEU A 245 -21.32 -2.08 -9.87
CA LEU A 245 -22.00 -1.87 -11.15
C LEU A 245 -23.39 -2.49 -11.21
N LEU A 246 -23.59 -3.64 -10.58
CA LEU A 246 -24.78 -4.46 -10.82
C LEU A 246 -25.77 -4.41 -9.66
N THR A 247 -25.32 -4.20 -8.42
CA THR A 247 -26.26 -4.14 -7.29
C THR A 247 -26.94 -2.77 -7.20
N PRO A 248 -28.22 -2.72 -6.76
CA PRO A 248 -28.88 -1.44 -6.49
C PRO A 248 -28.19 -0.62 -5.38
N ALA A 249 -27.62 -1.31 -4.39
CA ALA A 249 -26.92 -0.67 -3.28
C ALA A 249 -25.63 0.02 -3.74
N GLY A 250 -24.81 -0.65 -4.56
CA GLY A 250 -23.60 -0.07 -5.12
C GLY A 250 -23.88 1.14 -5.99
N ARG A 251 -24.86 1.02 -6.89
CA ARG A 251 -25.28 2.14 -7.76
C ARG A 251 -25.83 3.32 -6.98
N LYS A 252 -26.52 3.09 -5.85
CA LYS A 252 -27.02 4.15 -4.98
C LYS A 252 -25.89 4.84 -4.20
N ASN A 253 -24.91 4.09 -3.73
CA ASN A 253 -23.87 4.62 -2.82
C ASN A 253 -22.71 5.29 -3.55
N VAL A 254 -22.29 4.75 -4.71
CA VAL A 254 -21.11 5.24 -5.46
C VAL A 254 -21.52 5.96 -6.75
N GLY A 255 -22.66 5.60 -7.33
CA GLY A 255 -23.07 6.07 -8.66
C GLY A 255 -22.41 5.28 -9.78
N LEU A 256 -23.12 5.16 -10.91
CA LEU A 256 -22.69 4.31 -12.03
C LEU A 256 -21.38 4.77 -12.68
N VAL A 257 -21.26 6.08 -12.95
CA VAL A 257 -20.08 6.64 -13.65
C VAL A 257 -18.81 6.40 -12.82
N LEU A 258 -18.85 6.74 -11.53
CA LEU A 258 -17.71 6.52 -10.65
C LEU A 258 -17.42 5.03 -10.45
N GLY A 259 -18.47 4.19 -10.34
CA GLY A 259 -18.32 2.74 -10.30
C GLY A 259 -17.59 2.17 -11.52
N ILE A 260 -17.85 2.69 -12.73
CA ILE A 260 -17.14 2.29 -13.95
C ILE A 260 -15.68 2.72 -13.89
N ILE A 261 -15.40 3.97 -13.49
CA ILE A 261 -14.02 4.46 -13.34
C ILE A 261 -13.26 3.58 -12.35
N TRP A 262 -13.85 3.29 -11.19
CA TRP A 262 -13.29 2.41 -10.17
C TRP A 262 -13.03 0.99 -10.68
N ALA A 263 -13.96 0.42 -11.45
CA ALA A 263 -13.78 -0.90 -12.05
C ALA A 263 -12.55 -0.93 -12.98
N VAL A 264 -12.37 0.09 -13.82
CA VAL A 264 -11.20 0.20 -14.70
C VAL A 264 -9.90 0.32 -13.89
N LEU A 265 -9.88 1.17 -12.84
CA LEU A 265 -8.69 1.30 -11.99
C LEU A 265 -8.30 -0.03 -11.32
N ILE A 266 -9.29 -0.77 -10.80
CA ILE A 266 -9.08 -2.08 -10.17
C ILE A 266 -8.56 -3.09 -11.20
N GLU A 267 -9.18 -3.15 -12.38
CA GLU A 267 -8.81 -4.08 -13.44
C GLU A 267 -7.36 -3.85 -13.90
N GLU A 268 -6.96 -2.62 -14.18
CA GLU A 268 -5.61 -2.30 -14.65
C GLU A 268 -4.55 -2.61 -13.60
N VAL A 269 -4.83 -2.35 -12.32
CA VAL A 269 -3.95 -2.74 -11.20
C VAL A 269 -3.79 -4.26 -11.10
N LEU A 270 -4.89 -5.01 -11.28
CA LEU A 270 -4.86 -6.48 -11.24
C LEU A 270 -4.11 -7.07 -12.43
N LYS A 271 -4.28 -6.51 -13.64
CA LYS A 271 -3.53 -6.92 -14.84
C LYS A 271 -2.02 -6.75 -14.65
N GLY A 272 -1.57 -5.59 -14.17
CA GLY A 272 -0.14 -5.36 -13.88
C GLY A 272 0.40 -6.36 -12.86
N SER A 273 -0.37 -6.62 -11.80
CA SER A 273 0.00 -7.61 -10.76
C SER A 273 0.10 -9.03 -11.31
N PHE A 274 -0.77 -9.40 -12.26
CA PHE A 274 -0.77 -10.72 -12.89
C PHE A 274 0.54 -10.94 -13.67
N TYR A 275 0.93 -10.01 -14.55
CA TYR A 275 2.19 -10.14 -15.30
C TYR A 275 3.41 -10.26 -14.39
N TYR A 276 3.46 -9.43 -13.33
CA TYR A 276 4.55 -9.50 -12.36
C TYR A 276 4.59 -10.84 -11.62
N ALA A 277 3.44 -11.44 -11.31
CA ALA A 277 3.39 -12.74 -10.65
C ALA A 277 4.03 -13.86 -11.49
N PHE A 278 3.87 -13.85 -12.81
CA PHE A 278 4.52 -14.81 -13.69
C PHE A 278 6.03 -14.60 -13.75
N ASP A 279 6.48 -13.34 -13.86
CA ASP A 279 7.91 -13.03 -13.87
C ASP A 279 8.60 -13.50 -12.58
N VAL A 280 8.00 -13.22 -11.41
CA VAL A 280 8.49 -13.68 -10.11
C VAL A 280 8.50 -15.21 -10.03
N ALA A 281 7.44 -15.88 -10.50
CA ALA A 281 7.38 -17.33 -10.50
C ALA A 281 8.49 -17.94 -11.36
N ILE A 282 8.75 -17.40 -12.56
CA ILE A 282 9.81 -17.88 -13.45
C ILE A 282 11.19 -17.67 -12.81
N LYS A 283 11.45 -16.50 -12.23
CA LYS A 283 12.74 -16.20 -11.58
C LYS A 283 13.01 -17.05 -10.34
N ALA A 284 11.95 -17.47 -9.66
CA ALA A 284 12.10 -18.24 -8.44
C ALA A 284 12.49 -19.70 -8.70
N TRP A 285 12.28 -20.27 -9.89
CA TRP A 285 12.47 -21.71 -10.18
C TRP A 285 13.50 -21.97 -11.28
#